data_AF-A0A2K6AN96-F1
#
_entry.id   AF-A0A2K6AN96-F1
#
_cell.length_a   1.000
_cell.length_b   1.000
_cell.length_c   1.000
_cell.angle_alpha   90.00
_cell.angle_beta   90.00
_cell.angle_gamma   90.00
#
_symmetry.space_group_name_H-M   'P 1'
#
loop_
_entity.id
_entity.type
_entity.pdbx_description
1 polymer ?
#
loop_
_entity_poly.entity_id
_entity_poly.type
_entity_poly.pdbx_seq_one_letter_code
_entity_poly.pdbx_strand_id
1 'polypeptide(L)'
;MVGGWEGRCAHRGRPAGGVLSNTQRGGGRLFEYILLYKDGVMFQIEQATKQCSKMTLTEPWDPLDIPQNSTFEDQYSIGGPQEQIMVQEWSDRKSARSYETWIGIYTVKDCYPVQETFTKNYSVILSTRFFDIQLGIKDPSVFTPPSTCQIAQLEKMSEDCSW
;
A
#
# COMPACT_ATOMS: atom_id res chain seq x y z
N MET A 1 20.28 17.75 24.55
CA MET A 1 19.39 16.73 25.14
C MET A 1 18.25 16.48 24.18
N VAL A 2 18.45 15.60 23.20
CA VAL A 2 17.39 15.10 22.30
C VAL A 2 17.19 13.66 22.74
N GLY A 3 16.28 13.43 23.68
CA GLY A 3 16.12 12.15 24.33
C GLY A 3 14.66 11.89 24.65
N GLY A 4 14.12 10.80 24.09
CA GLY A 4 12.90 10.16 24.61
C GLY A 4 11.76 9.88 23.64
N TRP A 5 11.83 10.26 22.35
CA TRP A 5 10.66 10.16 21.44
C TRP A 5 10.87 9.28 20.19
N GLU A 6 12.07 8.76 19.96
CA GLU A 6 12.33 7.84 18.83
C GLU A 6 11.58 6.52 19.02
N GLY A 7 10.76 6.13 18.04
CA GLY A 7 10.45 4.71 17.82
C GLY A 7 9.02 4.21 18.04
N ARG A 8 8.01 5.02 18.35
CA ARG A 8 6.64 4.48 18.57
C ARG A 8 6.06 3.69 17.38
N CYS A 9 6.47 4.01 16.15
CA CYS A 9 5.91 3.38 14.95
C CYS A 9 6.66 2.13 14.47
N ALA A 10 7.95 1.98 14.78
CA ALA A 10 8.79 0.87 14.30
C ALA A 10 8.67 -0.43 15.12
N HIS A 11 7.80 -0.48 16.14
CA HIS A 11 7.73 -1.59 17.10
C HIS A 11 6.44 -2.43 17.04
N ARG A 12 5.57 -2.24 16.03
CA ARG A 12 4.40 -3.13 15.86
C ARG A 12 4.81 -4.39 15.11
N GLY A 13 4.39 -5.56 15.60
CA GLY A 13 4.72 -6.84 14.97
C GLY A 13 4.14 -6.96 13.56
N ARG A 14 4.95 -7.49 12.62
CA ARG A 14 4.57 -7.68 11.21
C ARG A 14 3.60 -8.85 11.06
N PRO A 15 2.36 -8.65 10.56
CA PRO A 15 1.47 -9.75 10.26
C PRO A 15 2.00 -10.57 9.06
N ALA A 16 2.01 -11.90 9.19
CA ALA A 16 2.38 -12.82 8.12
C ALA A 16 1.17 -13.07 7.19
N GLY A 17 1.28 -12.56 5.96
CA GLY A 17 0.24 -12.68 4.93
C GLY A 17 -0.92 -11.72 5.15
N GLY A 18 -1.33 -11.05 4.08
CA GLY A 18 -2.42 -10.08 4.10
C GLY A 18 -3.40 -10.27 2.96
N VAL A 19 -4.51 -9.53 3.08
CA VAL A 19 -5.51 -9.41 2.03
C VAL A 19 -5.66 -7.93 1.69
N LEU A 20 -5.82 -7.64 0.41
CA LEU A 20 -6.06 -6.28 -0.08
C LEU A 20 -7.24 -6.32 -1.04
N SER A 21 -8.15 -5.37 -0.88
CA SER A 21 -9.19 -5.09 -1.88
C SER A 21 -9.13 -3.60 -2.20
N ASN A 22 -8.96 -3.26 -3.48
CA ASN A 22 -8.98 -1.87 -3.91
C ASN A 22 -9.63 -1.69 -5.28
N THR A 23 -10.14 -0.49 -5.54
CA THR A 23 -10.68 -0.11 -6.85
C THR A 23 -9.72 0.85 -7.53
N GLN A 24 -9.40 0.58 -8.79
CA GLN A 24 -8.51 1.42 -9.59
C GLN A 24 -9.15 1.72 -10.94
N ARG A 25 -8.83 2.90 -11.48
CA ARG A 25 -9.20 3.28 -12.85
C ARG A 25 -7.98 3.10 -13.74
N GLY A 26 -8.14 2.36 -14.82
CA GLY A 26 -7.15 2.26 -15.89
C GLY A 26 -7.85 2.46 -17.23
N GLY A 27 -7.23 3.21 -18.17
CA GLY A 27 -7.66 3.34 -19.56
C GLY A 27 -9.14 3.66 -19.86
N GLY A 28 -9.89 4.20 -18.89
CA GLY A 28 -11.33 4.51 -18.99
C GLY A 28 -12.25 3.50 -18.29
N ARG A 29 -11.72 2.37 -17.84
CA ARG A 29 -12.43 1.30 -17.14
C ARG A 29 -12.15 1.33 -15.64
N LEU A 30 -13.06 0.75 -14.86
CA LEU A 30 -12.93 0.59 -13.41
C LEU A 30 -12.75 -0.89 -13.08
N PHE A 31 -11.69 -1.18 -12.33
CA PHE A 31 -11.38 -2.53 -11.87
C PHE A 31 -11.34 -2.57 -10.35
N GLU A 32 -11.88 -3.66 -9.80
CA GLU A 32 -11.65 -4.07 -8.43
C GLU A 32 -10.57 -5.15 -8.42
N TYR A 33 -9.60 -5.02 -7.52
CA TYR A 33 -8.54 -6.00 -7.32
C TYR A 33 -8.68 -6.62 -5.94
N ILE A 34 -8.65 -7.96 -5.86
CA ILE A 34 -8.61 -8.70 -4.60
C ILE A 34 -7.33 -9.53 -4.57
N LEU A 35 -6.41 -9.20 -3.66
CA LEU A 35 -5.13 -9.89 -3.49
C LEU A 35 -5.21 -10.75 -2.23
N LEU A 36 -5.01 -12.06 -2.37
CA LEU A 36 -5.03 -13.04 -1.30
C LEU A 36 -3.63 -13.67 -1.18
N TYR A 37 -2.73 -13.06 -0.40
CA TYR A 37 -1.32 -13.48 -0.35
C TYR A 37 -1.11 -14.86 0.28
N LYS A 38 -2.00 -15.30 1.18
CA LYS A 38 -1.94 -16.66 1.75
C LYS A 38 -2.21 -17.74 0.72
N ASP A 39 -3.06 -17.43 -0.27
CA ASP A 39 -3.45 -18.34 -1.34
C ASP A 39 -2.59 -18.14 -2.60
N GLY A 40 -1.75 -17.10 -2.64
CA GLY A 40 -0.87 -16.77 -3.77
C GLY A 40 -1.61 -16.31 -5.02
N VAL A 41 -2.82 -15.75 -4.88
CA VAL A 41 -3.66 -15.36 -6.02
C VAL A 41 -4.14 -13.91 -5.95
N MET A 42 -4.31 -13.31 -7.11
CA MET A 42 -4.91 -12.00 -7.29
C MET A 42 -6.05 -12.10 -8.30
N PHE A 43 -7.18 -11.48 -7.98
CA PHE A 43 -8.29 -11.30 -8.88
C PHE A 43 -8.32 -9.87 -9.39
N GLN A 44 -8.53 -9.70 -10.69
CA GLN A 44 -8.86 -8.43 -11.33
C GLN A 44 -10.29 -8.57 -11.86
N ILE A 45 -11.20 -7.72 -11.39
CA ILE A 45 -12.63 -7.80 -11.67
C ILE A 45 -13.04 -6.49 -12.32
N GLU A 46 -13.56 -6.54 -13.54
CA GLU A 46 -14.08 -5.34 -14.18
C GLU A 46 -15.46 -4.98 -13.61
N GLN A 47 -15.65 -3.75 -13.17
CA GLN A 47 -16.78 -3.41 -12.32
C GLN A 47 -18.14 -3.42 -13.02
N ALA A 48 -18.20 -3.16 -14.33
CA ALA A 48 -19.45 -3.03 -15.08
C ALA A 48 -19.99 -4.40 -15.52
N THR A 49 -19.10 -5.25 -16.05
CA THR A 49 -19.38 -6.56 -16.62
C THR A 49 -19.21 -7.69 -15.60
N LYS A 50 -18.48 -7.44 -14.51
CA LYS A 50 -18.07 -8.44 -13.51
C LYS A 50 -17.24 -9.58 -14.08
N GLN A 51 -16.67 -9.40 -15.28
CA GLN A 51 -15.66 -10.32 -15.80
C GLN A 51 -14.44 -10.34 -14.88
N CYS A 52 -13.85 -11.52 -14.74
CA CYS A 52 -12.80 -11.76 -13.77
C CYS A 52 -11.58 -12.43 -14.41
N SER A 53 -10.41 -11.92 -14.07
CA SER A 53 -9.11 -12.55 -14.30
C SER A 53 -8.49 -12.98 -12.98
N LYS A 54 -7.88 -14.17 -12.96
CA LYS A 54 -7.16 -14.73 -11.83
C LYS A 54 -5.71 -14.93 -12.21
N MET A 55 -4.83 -14.23 -11.51
CA MET A 55 -3.39 -14.25 -11.72
C MET A 55 -2.68 -14.78 -10.47
N THR A 56 -1.48 -15.34 -10.67
CA THR A 56 -0.59 -15.72 -9.56
C THR A 56 0.11 -14.49 -9.00
N LEU A 57 0.15 -14.36 -7.67
CA LEU A 57 1.00 -13.38 -6.99
C LEU A 57 2.44 -13.91 -6.94
N THR A 58 3.38 -13.18 -7.55
CA THR A 58 4.81 -13.56 -7.56
C THR A 58 5.60 -12.88 -6.45
N GLU A 59 5.19 -11.67 -6.06
CA GLU A 59 5.83 -10.90 -4.99
C GLU A 59 5.33 -11.35 -3.62
N PRO A 60 6.21 -11.36 -2.60
CA PRO A 60 5.82 -11.68 -1.24
C PRO A 60 4.91 -10.59 -0.65
N TRP A 61 4.24 -10.93 0.44
CA TRP A 61 3.49 -9.95 1.24
C TRP A 61 4.46 -8.94 1.86
N ASP A 62 4.27 -7.66 1.53
CA ASP A 62 4.90 -6.55 2.23
C ASP A 62 3.84 -5.77 3.00
N PRO A 63 3.85 -5.80 4.35
CA PRO A 63 2.88 -5.09 5.15
C PRO A 63 3.10 -3.57 5.06
N LEU A 64 2.00 -2.83 5.13
CA LEU A 64 1.99 -1.36 5.20
C LEU A 64 2.39 -0.90 6.60
N ASP A 65 3.68 -1.02 6.91
CA ASP A 65 4.31 -0.59 8.16
C ASP A 65 5.73 -0.07 7.93
N ILE A 66 6.38 0.36 9.03
CA ILE A 66 7.80 0.75 9.00
C ILE A 66 8.64 -0.49 9.35
N PRO A 67 9.50 -0.98 8.44
CA PRO A 67 10.44 -2.04 8.76
C PRO A 67 11.33 -1.71 9.97
N GLN A 68 11.64 -2.70 10.81
CA GLN A 68 12.45 -2.48 12.03
C GLN A 68 13.84 -1.88 11.79
N ASN A 69 14.42 -2.11 10.61
CA ASN A 69 15.76 -1.62 10.23
C ASN A 69 15.69 -0.41 9.29
N SER A 70 14.59 0.35 9.32
CA SER A 70 14.47 1.59 8.57
C SER A 70 15.31 2.70 9.19
N THR A 71 15.77 3.60 8.32
CA THR A 71 16.49 4.82 8.72
C THR A 71 15.48 5.94 8.89
N PHE A 72 15.55 6.64 10.03
CA PHE A 72 14.83 7.89 10.23
C PHE A 72 15.45 8.97 9.35
N GLU A 73 14.63 9.64 8.55
CA GLU A 73 15.08 10.69 7.62
C GLU A 73 14.73 12.08 8.15
N ASP A 74 13.45 12.32 8.47
CA ASP A 74 12.99 13.61 8.92
C ASP A 74 11.69 13.53 9.76
N GLN A 75 11.37 14.61 10.45
CA GLN A 75 10.11 14.83 11.14
C GLN A 75 9.61 16.25 10.90
N TYR A 76 8.42 16.38 10.32
CA TYR A 76 7.85 17.66 9.92
C TYR A 76 6.34 17.74 10.16
N SER A 77 5.81 18.95 10.07
CA SER A 77 4.37 19.23 10.13
C SER A 77 3.79 19.39 8.74
N ILE A 78 2.68 18.72 8.47
CA ILE A 78 1.85 18.99 7.30
C ILE A 78 0.69 19.89 7.76
N GLY A 79 0.62 21.11 7.23
CA GLY A 79 -0.43 22.08 7.55
C GLY A 79 0.09 23.38 8.18
N GLY A 80 -0.81 24.18 8.76
CA GLY A 80 -0.52 25.47 9.40
C GLY A 80 -0.61 25.42 10.93
N PRO A 81 -0.29 26.51 11.65
CA PRO A 81 -0.14 26.51 13.11
C PRO A 81 -1.35 25.99 13.91
N GLN A 82 -2.57 26.12 13.39
CA GLN A 82 -3.83 25.70 14.04
C GLN A 82 -4.39 24.39 13.47
N GLU A 83 -3.89 23.94 12.32
CA GLU A 83 -4.36 22.76 11.61
C GLU A 83 -3.15 22.10 10.98
N GLN A 84 -2.47 21.28 11.77
CA GLN A 84 -1.30 20.53 11.33
C GLN A 84 -1.30 19.12 11.90
N ILE A 85 -0.69 18.22 11.15
CA ILE A 85 -0.38 16.87 11.59
C ILE A 85 1.13 16.67 11.58
N MET A 86 1.66 16.10 12.65
CA MET A 86 3.07 15.74 12.75
C MET A 86 3.30 14.38 12.10
N VAL A 87 4.27 14.30 11.20
CA VAL A 87 4.65 13.06 10.51
C VAL A 87 6.15 12.81 10.62
N GLN A 88 6.55 11.56 10.44
CA GLN A 88 7.94 11.13 10.30
C GLN A 88 8.13 10.44 8.97
N GLU A 89 9.29 10.67 8.39
CA GLU A 89 9.76 10.03 7.17
C GLU A 89 10.83 9.00 7.50
N TRP A 90 10.65 7.81 6.94
CA TRP A 90 11.50 6.65 7.12
C TRP A 90 11.89 6.08 5.76
N SER A 91 13.09 5.53 5.66
CA SER A 91 13.57 4.91 4.43
C SER A 91 14.24 3.56 4.69
N ASP A 92 14.52 2.81 3.62
CA ASP A 92 15.36 1.61 3.66
C ASP A 92 16.86 1.92 3.51
N ARG A 93 17.24 3.20 3.45
CA ARG A 93 18.63 3.65 3.32
C ARG A 93 19.50 3.03 4.40
N LYS A 94 20.72 2.59 4.05
CA LYS A 94 21.69 2.05 5.03
C LYS A 94 22.86 2.99 5.31
N SER A 95 23.17 3.89 4.39
CA SER A 95 24.23 4.89 4.52
C SER A 95 23.86 6.18 3.79
N ALA A 96 24.42 7.33 4.17
CA ALA A 96 24.14 8.60 3.52
C ALA A 96 24.49 8.65 2.01
N ARG A 97 25.20 7.65 1.48
CA ARG A 97 25.55 7.51 0.05
C ARG A 97 24.82 6.36 -0.65
N SER A 98 23.96 5.63 0.05
CA SER A 98 23.12 4.59 -0.55
C SER A 98 21.78 5.18 -0.97
N TYR A 99 21.23 4.64 -2.05
CA TYR A 99 19.94 5.06 -2.58
C TYR A 99 18.82 4.32 -1.88
N GLU A 100 17.78 5.07 -1.52
CA GLU A 100 16.52 4.54 -1.03
C GLU A 100 15.80 3.80 -2.17
N THR A 101 15.17 2.69 -1.87
CA THR A 101 14.19 2.01 -2.75
C THR A 101 12.78 2.08 -2.19
N TRP A 102 12.65 2.37 -0.90
CA TRP A 102 11.39 2.60 -0.20
C TRP A 102 11.50 3.83 0.71
N ILE A 103 10.48 4.67 0.66
CA ILE A 103 10.30 5.82 1.55
C ILE A 103 8.86 5.79 2.06
N GLY A 104 8.70 5.78 3.38
CA GLY A 104 7.41 5.75 4.06
C GLY A 104 7.22 6.96 4.98
N ILE A 105 6.07 7.63 4.86
CA ILE A 105 5.68 8.76 5.70
C ILE A 105 4.51 8.33 6.57
N TYR A 106 4.69 8.43 7.89
CA TYR A 106 3.72 7.96 8.89
C TYR A 106 3.46 9.04 9.95
N THR A 107 2.23 9.11 10.47
CA THR A 107 1.89 10.07 11.53
C THR A 107 2.63 9.76 12.84
N VAL A 108 3.16 10.77 13.53
CA VAL A 108 3.93 10.61 14.79
C VAL A 108 3.10 10.04 15.94
N LYS A 109 1.81 10.39 15.98
CA LYS A 109 0.95 10.07 17.13
C LYS A 109 0.50 8.62 17.09
N ASP A 110 -0.12 8.23 15.98
CA ASP A 110 -0.88 6.97 15.87
C ASP A 110 -0.34 6.01 14.82
N CYS A 111 0.74 6.40 14.10
CA CYS A 111 1.41 5.59 13.09
C CYS A 111 0.53 5.19 11.90
N TYR A 112 -0.41 6.06 11.51
CA TYR A 112 -1.14 5.91 10.26
C TYR A 112 -0.23 6.22 9.06
N PRO A 113 -0.30 5.43 7.98
CA PRO A 113 0.41 5.72 6.74
C PRO A 113 -0.19 6.99 6.10
N VAL A 114 0.68 7.87 5.61
CA VAL A 114 0.30 9.08 4.87
C VAL A 114 0.68 8.91 3.41
N GLN A 115 1.89 8.42 3.15
CA GLN A 115 2.39 8.17 1.81
C GLN A 115 3.48 7.09 1.83
N GLU A 116 3.52 6.27 0.79
CA GLU A 116 4.67 5.43 0.47
C GLU A 116 5.14 5.68 -0.95
N THR A 117 6.45 5.65 -1.15
CA THR A 117 7.10 5.87 -2.44
C THR A 117 8.14 4.80 -2.66
N PHE A 118 8.03 4.13 -3.81
CA PHE A 118 9.01 3.17 -4.30
C PHE A 118 9.80 3.81 -5.44
N THR A 119 11.12 3.64 -5.38
CA THR A 119 12.06 4.24 -6.32
C THR A 119 12.93 3.15 -6.93
N LYS A 120 13.33 3.36 -8.18
CA LYS A 120 14.31 2.51 -8.87
C LYS A 120 15.24 3.41 -9.68
N ASN A 121 16.54 3.37 -9.36
CA ASN A 121 17.54 4.26 -9.97
C ASN A 121 17.08 5.73 -9.93
N TYR A 122 16.69 6.22 -8.75
CA TYR A 122 16.21 7.60 -8.49
C TYR A 122 14.89 7.99 -9.14
N SER A 123 14.36 7.18 -10.05
CA SER A 123 13.05 7.40 -10.63
C SER A 123 12.00 6.82 -9.72
N VAL A 124 11.00 7.63 -9.38
CA VAL A 124 9.79 7.14 -8.71
C VAL A 124 9.09 6.17 -9.65
N ILE A 125 8.89 4.94 -9.20
CA ILE A 125 8.15 3.92 -9.95
C ILE A 125 6.69 3.83 -9.51
N LEU A 126 6.44 4.08 -8.22
CA LEU A 126 5.11 4.05 -7.62
C LEU A 126 5.10 4.99 -6.42
N SER A 127 4.05 5.79 -6.30
CA SER A 127 3.76 6.54 -5.09
C SER A 127 2.28 6.43 -4.76
N THR A 128 1.99 6.06 -3.52
CA THR A 128 0.63 5.85 -3.02
C THR A 128 0.41 6.77 -1.84
N ARG A 129 -0.70 7.51 -1.85
CA ARG A 129 -1.11 8.38 -0.74
C ARG A 129 -2.35 7.79 -0.08
N PHE A 130 -2.40 7.84 1.24
CA PHE A 130 -3.46 7.26 2.04
C PHE A 130 -4.20 8.38 2.79
N PHE A 131 -5.53 8.34 2.73
CA PHE A 131 -6.44 9.30 3.36
C PHE A 131 -7.74 8.60 3.76
N ASP A 132 -8.56 9.26 4.58
CA ASP A 132 -9.84 8.73 5.09
C ASP A 132 -9.75 7.36 5.78
N ILE A 133 -8.60 7.09 6.43
CA ILE A 133 -8.34 5.81 7.07
C ILE A 133 -9.29 5.59 8.24
N GLN A 134 -9.92 4.42 8.26
CA GLN A 134 -10.72 3.94 9.38
C GLN A 134 -10.14 2.63 9.88
N LEU A 135 -10.04 2.47 11.21
CA LEU A 135 -9.53 1.24 11.80
C LEU A 135 -10.53 0.10 11.63
N GLY A 136 -10.00 -1.09 11.34
CA GLY A 136 -10.78 -2.30 11.13
C GLY A 136 -11.42 -2.37 9.74
N ILE A 137 -12.06 -3.50 9.46
CA ILE A 137 -12.79 -3.74 8.21
C ILE A 137 -14.27 -3.81 8.56
N LYS A 138 -15.07 -2.91 7.96
CA LYS A 138 -16.52 -2.86 8.20
C LYS A 138 -17.25 -4.07 7.63
N ASP A 139 -16.90 -4.44 6.39
CA ASP A 139 -17.49 -5.55 5.67
C ASP A 139 -16.37 -6.46 5.14
N PRO A 140 -16.13 -7.62 5.78
CA PRO A 140 -15.12 -8.58 5.33
C PRO A 140 -15.43 -9.24 3.98
N SER A 141 -16.67 -9.15 3.48
CA SER A 141 -17.08 -9.79 2.22
C SER A 141 -16.37 -9.21 1.00
N VAL A 142 -15.77 -8.01 1.13
CA VAL A 142 -14.94 -7.36 0.10
C VAL A 142 -13.69 -8.16 -0.29
N PHE A 143 -13.31 -9.18 0.50
CA PHE A 143 -12.23 -10.12 0.16
C PHE A 143 -12.73 -11.42 -0.48
N THR A 144 -14.04 -11.59 -0.63
CA THR A 144 -14.65 -12.77 -1.26
C THR A 144 -14.88 -12.47 -2.74
N PRO A 145 -14.16 -13.14 -3.66
CA PRO A 145 -14.36 -12.94 -5.09
C PRO A 145 -15.79 -13.31 -5.52
N PRO A 146 -16.38 -12.59 -6.49
CA PRO A 146 -17.70 -12.93 -7.04
C PRO A 146 -17.68 -14.30 -7.73
N SER A 147 -18.86 -14.88 -7.93
CA SER A 147 -19.01 -16.21 -8.56
C SER A 147 -18.40 -16.28 -9.97
N THR A 148 -18.35 -15.16 -10.70
CA THR A 148 -17.70 -15.06 -12.01
C THR A 148 -16.21 -15.41 -11.97
N CYS A 149 -15.54 -15.26 -10.83
CA CYS A 149 -14.14 -15.63 -10.66
C CYS A 149 -13.90 -17.16 -10.56
N GLN A 150 -14.95 -17.98 -10.45
CA GLN A 150 -14.81 -19.44 -10.51
C GLN A 150 -14.38 -19.93 -11.90
N ILE A 151 -14.71 -19.16 -12.94
CA ILE A 151 -14.35 -19.43 -14.34
C ILE A 151 -13.50 -18.26 -14.87
N ALA A 152 -12.58 -17.77 -14.03
CA ALA A 152 -11.75 -16.62 -14.34
C ALA A 152 -10.79 -16.91 -15.50
N GLN A 153 -10.50 -15.87 -16.29
CA GLN A 153 -9.43 -15.89 -17.28
C GLN A 153 -8.07 -15.91 -16.57
N LEU A 154 -7.04 -16.52 -17.16
CA LEU A 154 -5.70 -16.59 -16.56
C LEU A 154 -4.81 -15.39 -16.91
N GLU A 155 -5.25 -14.55 -17.85
CA GLU A 155 -4.52 -13.39 -18.35
C GLU A 155 -5.09 -12.09 -17.79
N LYS A 156 -4.22 -11.08 -17.63
CA LYS A 156 -4.64 -9.75 -17.18
C LYS A 156 -5.55 -9.09 -18.23
N MET A 157 -6.67 -8.51 -17.81
CA MET A 157 -7.52 -7.71 -18.68
C MET A 157 -6.82 -6.41 -19.05
N SER A 158 -6.98 -6.00 -20.32
CA SER A 158 -6.57 -4.66 -20.75
C SER A 158 -7.36 -3.59 -20.00
N GLU A 159 -6.64 -2.61 -19.52
CA GLU A 159 -7.21 -1.45 -18.84
C GLU A 159 -7.76 -0.43 -19.84
N ASP A 160 -7.33 -0.47 -21.11
CA ASP A 160 -7.74 0.47 -22.14
C ASP A 160 -9.14 0.19 -22.70
N CYS A 161 -9.88 1.27 -23.00
CA CYS A 161 -11.05 1.20 -23.86
C CYS A 161 -10.61 0.88 -25.29
N SER A 162 -11.13 -0.21 -25.85
CA SER A 162 -11.11 -0.44 -27.30
C SER A 162 -12.11 0.51 -27.93
N TRP A 163 -11.63 1.57 -28.61
CA TRP A 163 -12.46 2.49 -29.38
C TRP A 163 -12.79 1.92 -30.75
#